data_AF-A0A7V1MKI4-F1
#
_entry.id   AF-A0A7V1MKI4-F1
#
_cell.length_a   1.000
_cell.length_b   1.000
_cell.length_c   1.000
_cell.angle_alpha   90.00
_cell.angle_beta   90.00
_cell.angle_gamma   90.00
#
_symmetry.space_group_name_H-M   'P 1'
#
loop_
_entity.id
_entity.type
_entity.pdbx_description
1 polymer ?
#
loop_
_entity_poly.entity_id
_entity_poly.type
_entity_poly.pdbx_seq_one_letter_code
_entity_poly.pdbx_strand_id
1 'polypeptide(L)'
;MILYTEEVNKTEKTLNDIKRSLKNHRDVLEKRYKVKEIGVFGSCVRAEQKRGSDIDILVDFEEVPSLLKFINLERYLQRILRRKVDLVRKAALRKELKKAILEEVIYI
;
A
#
# COMPACT_ATOMS: atom_id res chain seq x y z
N MET A 1 -33.65 12.29 25.62
CA MET A 1 -33.06 11.58 26.78
C MET A 1 -33.45 10.13 26.60
N ILE A 2 -32.65 9.28 25.94
CA ILE A 2 -31.31 8.75 26.26
C ILE A 2 -30.45 8.83 24.96
N LEU A 3 -29.42 9.67 24.85
CA LEU A 3 -28.00 9.50 25.23
C LEU A 3 -27.19 8.48 24.38
N TYR A 4 -26.29 9.05 23.55
CA TYR A 4 -24.92 8.61 23.19
C TYR A 4 -24.65 7.42 22.23
N THR A 5 -24.23 7.82 21.01
CA THR A 5 -23.01 7.44 20.24
C THR A 5 -22.74 5.99 19.83
N GLU A 6 -22.94 5.68 18.55
CA GLU A 6 -22.06 4.79 17.77
C GLU A 6 -21.86 5.33 16.34
N GLU A 7 -21.23 6.50 16.25
CA GLU A 7 -20.76 7.06 14.97
C GLU A 7 -19.25 7.34 15.04
N VAL A 8 -18.42 6.34 15.34
CA VAL A 8 -16.94 6.45 15.18
C VAL A 8 -16.28 5.09 14.97
N ASN A 9 -15.91 4.74 13.72
CA ASN A 9 -14.62 4.11 13.34
C ASN A 9 -14.60 3.49 11.92
N LYS A 10 -14.69 4.34 10.88
CA LYS A 10 -14.01 4.05 9.60
C LYS A 10 -12.51 4.25 9.84
N THR A 11 -11.86 3.24 10.41
CA THR A 11 -10.48 3.28 10.94
C THR A 11 -9.49 3.86 9.94
N GLU A 12 -8.94 5.03 10.27
CA GLU A 12 -7.68 5.52 9.71
C GLU A 12 -6.58 4.50 10.05
N LYS A 13 -6.11 3.74 9.05
CA LYS A 13 -4.93 2.89 9.25
C LYS A 13 -3.70 3.77 9.26
N THR A 14 -2.98 3.75 10.38
CA THR A 14 -1.67 4.41 10.49
C THR A 14 -0.64 3.68 9.64
N LEU A 15 0.49 4.33 9.34
CA LEU A 15 1.62 3.70 8.64
C LEU A 15 2.07 2.40 9.34
N ASN A 16 2.02 2.35 10.67
CA ASN A 16 2.39 1.16 11.43
C ASN A 16 1.39 0.00 11.22
N ASP A 17 0.10 0.29 11.12
CA ASP A 17 -0.92 -0.71 10.81
C ASP A 17 -0.78 -1.26 9.39
N ILE A 18 -0.44 -0.39 8.44
CA ILE A 18 -0.16 -0.79 7.05
C ILE A 18 1.06 -1.71 7.03
N LYS A 19 2.16 -1.31 7.65
CA LYS A 19 3.38 -2.13 7.75
C LYS A 19 3.10 -3.49 8.37
N ARG A 20 2.39 -3.54 9.50
CA ARG A 20 2.02 -4.80 10.16
C ARG A 20 1.15 -5.67 9.24
N SER A 21 0.16 -5.09 8.58
CA SER A 21 -0.72 -5.82 7.65
C SER A 21 0.06 -6.40 6.47
N LEU A 22 1.01 -5.67 5.90
CA LEU A 22 1.85 -6.14 4.79
C LEU A 22 2.81 -7.25 5.25
N LYS A 23 3.45 -7.10 6.42
CA LYS A 23 4.29 -8.16 7.01
C LYS A 23 3.52 -9.45 7.25
N ASN A 24 2.32 -9.36 7.80
CA ASN A 24 1.48 -10.55 8.08
C ASN A 24 1.06 -11.30 6.81
N HIS A 25 1.06 -10.63 5.65
CA HIS A 25 0.70 -11.25 4.37
C HIS A 25 1.90 -11.43 3.43
N ARG A 26 3.13 -11.26 3.94
CA ARG A 26 4.37 -11.32 3.15
C ARG A 26 4.49 -12.62 2.36
N ASP A 27 4.22 -13.75 3.00
CA ASP A 27 4.19 -15.08 2.36
C ASP A 27 3.28 -15.14 1.14
N VAL A 28 2.10 -14.52 1.20
CA VAL A 28 1.15 -14.48 0.08
C VAL A 28 1.68 -13.58 -1.04
N LEU A 29 2.24 -12.42 -0.69
CA LEU A 29 2.82 -11.49 -1.65
C LEU A 29 3.97 -12.13 -2.43
N GLU A 30 4.88 -12.79 -1.73
CA GLU A 30 6.04 -13.47 -2.34
C GLU A 30 5.60 -14.71 -3.13
N LYS A 31 4.91 -15.67 -2.50
CA LYS A 31 4.63 -16.98 -3.12
C LYS A 31 3.60 -16.90 -4.24
N ARG A 32 2.51 -16.13 -4.04
CA ARG A 32 1.37 -16.08 -4.99
C ARG A 32 1.57 -15.00 -6.05
N TYR A 33 2.07 -13.84 -5.66
CA TYR A 33 2.17 -12.69 -6.55
C TYR A 33 3.58 -12.42 -7.06
N LYS A 34 4.59 -13.19 -6.61
CA LYS A 34 6.00 -13.03 -7.02
C LYS A 34 6.53 -11.62 -6.74
N VAL A 35 6.02 -11.01 -5.67
CA VAL A 35 6.52 -9.72 -5.19
C VAL A 35 7.92 -9.93 -4.64
N LYS A 36 8.88 -9.21 -5.20
CA LYS A 36 10.27 -9.17 -4.75
C LYS A 36 10.48 -8.15 -3.63
N GLU A 37 9.85 -6.99 -3.81
CA GLU A 37 10.00 -5.85 -2.89
C GLU A 37 8.68 -5.09 -2.83
N ILE A 38 8.29 -4.67 -1.63
CA ILE A 38 7.11 -3.84 -1.41
C ILE A 38 7.43 -2.75 -0.40
N GLY A 39 6.96 -1.55 -0.67
CA GLY A 39 7.13 -0.41 0.22
C GLY A 39 5.97 0.56 0.13
N VAL A 40 5.80 1.37 1.17
CA VAL A 40 4.80 2.44 1.20
C VAL A 40 5.51 3.75 0.96
N PHE A 41 4.99 4.60 0.08
CA PHE A 41 5.58 5.92 -0.23
C PHE A 41 4.50 7.02 -0.18
N GLY A 42 4.89 8.22 -0.60
CA GLY A 42 3.96 9.31 -0.86
C GLY A 42 3.33 9.91 0.41
N SER A 43 2.05 10.28 0.29
CA SER A 43 1.33 11.04 1.33
C SER A 43 1.26 10.31 2.68
N CYS A 44 1.37 8.98 2.67
CA CYS A 44 1.43 8.14 3.86
C CYS A 44 2.71 8.32 4.68
N VAL A 45 3.82 8.71 4.03
CA VAL A 45 5.13 8.89 4.68
C VAL A 45 5.37 10.34 5.08
N ARG A 46 4.88 11.30 4.30
CA ARG A 46 5.09 12.75 4.52
C ARG A 46 4.27 13.37 5.67
N ALA A 47 3.53 12.56 6.44
CA ALA A 47 2.60 13.01 7.50
C ALA A 47 1.50 14.00 7.03
N GLU A 48 1.35 14.23 5.72
CA GLU A 48 0.30 15.04 5.10
C GLU A 48 -0.99 14.25 4.84
N GLN A 49 -1.15 13.09 5.48
CA GLN A 49 -2.28 12.19 5.25
C GLN A 49 -3.60 12.88 5.61
N LYS A 50 -4.36 13.27 4.58
CA LYS A 50 -5.74 13.71 4.75
C LYS A 50 -6.66 12.51 4.92
N ARG A 51 -7.75 12.69 5.68
CA ARG A 51 -8.84 11.72 5.83
C ARG A 51 -9.30 11.21 4.46
N GLY A 52 -9.24 9.90 4.26
CA GLY A 52 -9.71 9.25 3.02
C GLY A 52 -8.72 9.22 1.85
N SER A 53 -7.46 9.60 2.05
CA SER A 53 -6.40 9.46 1.03
C SER A 53 -6.17 8.00 0.62
N ASP A 54 -5.73 7.81 -0.62
CA ASP A 54 -5.30 6.51 -1.14
C ASP A 54 -3.94 6.12 -0.51
N ILE A 55 -3.64 4.83 -0.44
CA ILE A 55 -2.35 4.32 0.05
C ILE A 55 -1.44 4.06 -1.15
N ASP A 56 -0.40 4.86 -1.30
CA ASP A 56 0.60 4.71 -2.36
C ASP A 56 1.59 3.58 -2.00
N ILE A 57 1.56 2.49 -2.78
CA ILE A 57 2.39 1.30 -2.58
C ILE A 57 3.30 1.09 -3.77
N LEU A 58 4.60 1.08 -3.53
CA LEU A 58 5.61 0.74 -4.52
C LEU A 58 5.83 -0.77 -4.48
N VAL A 59 5.79 -1.41 -5.63
CA VAL A 59 6.03 -2.84 -5.76
C VAL A 59 7.06 -3.13 -6.85
N ASP A 60 7.91 -4.11 -6.58
CA ASP A 60 8.79 -4.75 -7.56
C ASP A 60 8.52 -6.25 -7.58
N PHE A 61 8.72 -6.87 -8.74
CA PHE A 61 8.43 -8.29 -8.94
C PHE A 61 9.68 -9.04 -9.39
N GLU A 62 9.80 -10.31 -9.00
CA GLU A 62 10.86 -11.19 -9.51
C GLU A 62 10.68 -11.44 -11.01
N GLU A 63 9.41 -11.57 -11.43
CA GLU A 63 9.00 -11.76 -12.81
C GLU A 63 7.86 -10.81 -13.13
N VAL A 64 7.86 -10.24 -14.34
CA VAL A 64 6.82 -9.28 -14.75
C VAL A 64 5.44 -9.96 -14.69
N PRO A 65 4.52 -9.49 -13.83
CA PRO A 65 3.21 -10.11 -13.73
C PRO A 65 2.35 -9.75 -14.94
N SER A 66 1.45 -10.65 -15.33
CA SER A 66 0.34 -10.31 -16.22
C SER A 66 -0.50 -9.17 -15.64
N LEU A 67 -1.17 -8.37 -16.48
CA LEU A 67 -2.06 -7.29 -16.05
C LEU A 67 -3.14 -7.77 -15.06
N LEU A 68 -3.72 -8.95 -15.29
CA LEU A 68 -4.72 -9.54 -14.39
C LEU A 68 -4.14 -9.84 -13.00
N LYS A 69 -2.93 -10.41 -12.92
CA LYS A 69 -2.24 -10.64 -11.63
C LYS A 69 -1.96 -9.33 -10.91
N PHE A 70 -1.57 -8.28 -11.63
CA PHE A 70 -1.31 -6.96 -11.06
C PHE A 70 -2.59 -6.35 -10.46
N ILE A 71 -3.70 -6.33 -11.21
CA ILE A 71 -5.00 -5.86 -10.71
C ILE A 71 -5.48 -6.68 -9.52
N ASN A 72 -5.27 -8.01 -9.56
CA ASN A 72 -5.64 -8.88 -8.44
C ASN A 72 -4.81 -8.62 -7.19
N LEU A 73 -3.53 -8.24 -7.33
CA LEU A 73 -2.70 -7.82 -6.20
C LEU A 73 -3.22 -6.51 -5.61
N GLU A 74 -3.49 -5.51 -6.43
CA GLU A 74 -4.05 -4.23 -5.99
C GLU A 74 -5.37 -4.43 -5.21
N ARG A 75 -6.32 -5.20 -5.77
CA ARG A 75 -7.58 -5.54 -5.09
C ARG A 75 -7.35 -6.30 -3.78
N TYR A 76 -6.37 -7.19 -3.75
CA TYR A 76 -6.02 -7.92 -2.56
C TYR A 76 -5.49 -6.98 -1.46
N LEU A 77 -4.61 -6.05 -1.82
CA LEU A 77 -4.08 -5.03 -0.92
C LEU A 77 -5.20 -4.12 -0.40
N GLN A 78 -6.12 -3.67 -1.26
CA GLN A 78 -7.29 -2.88 -0.86
C GLN A 78 -8.15 -3.62 0.17
N ARG A 79 -8.35 -4.93 -0.01
CA ARG A 79 -9.14 -5.76 0.92
C ARG A 79 -8.47 -5.89 2.28
N ILE A 80 -7.17 -6.15 2.34
CA ILE A 80 -6.46 -6.30 3.63
C ILE A 80 -6.24 -4.96 4.32
N LEU A 81 -6.07 -3.87 3.55
CA LEU A 81 -5.86 -2.52 4.08
C LEU A 81 -7.18 -1.79 4.35
N ARG A 82 -8.31 -2.27 3.82
CA ARG A 82 -9.65 -1.64 3.92
C ARG A 82 -9.65 -0.16 3.49
N ARG A 83 -8.75 0.18 2.56
CA ARG A 83 -8.56 1.52 1.99
C ARG A 83 -8.23 1.35 0.51
N LYS A 84 -8.47 2.40 -0.26
CA LYS A 84 -7.98 2.48 -1.64
C LYS A 84 -6.46 2.42 -1.64
N VAL A 85 -5.90 1.72 -2.62
CA VAL A 85 -4.46 1.50 -2.78
C VAL A 85 -4.12 1.90 -4.20
N ASP A 86 -3.17 2.81 -4.36
CA ASP A 86 -2.53 3.05 -5.64
C ASP A 86 -1.25 2.20 -5.71
N LEU A 87 -1.26 1.18 -6.56
CA LEU A 87 -0.15 0.25 -6.70
C LEU A 87 0.72 0.70 -7.88
N VAL A 88 1.97 1.04 -7.60
CA VAL A 88 2.91 1.54 -8.61
C VAL A 88 4.09 0.58 -8.74
N ARG A 89 4.43 0.23 -9.99
CA ARG A 89 5.61 -0.60 -10.28
C ARG A 89 6.87 0.24 -10.21
N LYS A 90 7.89 -0.22 -9.49
CA LYS A 90 9.23 0.40 -9.44
C LYS A 90 9.84 0.61 -10.82
N ALA A 91 9.61 -0.33 -11.75
CA ALA A 91 10.07 -0.23 -13.13
C ALA A 91 9.30 0.80 -13.99
N ALA A 92 8.08 1.19 -13.58
CA ALA A 92 7.26 2.17 -14.31
C ALA A 92 7.55 3.63 -13.90
N LEU A 93 8.35 3.83 -12.86
CA LEU A 93 8.74 5.17 -12.42
C LEU A 93 9.65 5.85 -13.45
N ARG A 94 9.28 7.08 -13.84
CA ARG A 94 10.13 7.97 -14.62
C ARG A 94 11.42 8.26 -13.85
N LYS A 95 12.56 8.31 -14.54
CA LYS A 95 13.90 8.42 -13.92
C LYS A 95 14.01 9.62 -12.98
N GLU A 96 13.38 10.73 -13.36
CA GLU A 96 13.36 12.00 -12.66
C GLU A 96 12.65 11.91 -11.31
N LEU A 97 11.56 11.13 -11.24
CA LEU A 97 10.77 10.93 -10.01
C LEU A 97 11.27 9.74 -9.19
N LYS A 98 11.93 8.77 -9.85
CA LYS A 98 12.38 7.54 -9.22
C LYS A 98 13.31 7.81 -8.04
N LYS A 99 14.25 8.74 -8.15
CA LYS A 99 15.19 9.04 -7.06
C LYS A 99 14.45 9.55 -5.82
N ALA A 100 13.61 10.57 -5.98
CA ALA A 100 12.84 11.16 -4.87
C ALA A 100 11.91 10.14 -4.21
N ILE A 101 11.20 9.32 -5.00
CA ILE A 101 10.29 8.29 -4.46
C ILE A 101 11.06 7.21 -3.70
N LEU A 102 12.21 6.77 -4.22
CA LEU A 102 13.01 5.72 -3.57
C LEU A 102 13.70 6.20 -2.29
N GLU A 103 13.94 7.51 -2.14
CA GLU A 103 14.47 8.10 -0.90
C GLU A 103 13.40 8.18 0.20
N GLU A 104 12.12 8.27 -0.18
CA GLU A 104 10.99 8.39 0.75
C GLU A 104 10.28 7.06 1.03
N VAL A 105 10.48 6.04 0.20
CA VAL A 105 9.76 4.78 0.35
C VAL A 105 10.23 4.04 1.61
N ILE A 106 9.27 3.54 2.37
CA ILE A 106 9.57 2.67 3.50
C ILE A 106 9.27 1.23 3.10
N TYR A 107 10.35 0.49 2.87
CA TYR A 107 10.32 -0.95 2.59
C TYR A 107 9.98 -1.77 3.84
N ILE A 108 9.40 -2.95 3.63
CA ILE A 108 8.75 -3.76 4.67
C ILE A 108 9.30 -5.18 4.71
#